data_AF-A0AAU2H166-F1
#
_entry.id   AF-A0AAU2H166-F1
#
_cell.length_a   1.000
_cell.length_b   1.000
_cell.length_c   1.000
_cell.angle_alpha   90.00
_cell.angle_beta   90.00
_cell.angle_gamma   90.00
#
_symmetry.space_group_name_H-M   'P 1'
#
loop_
_entity.id
_entity.type
_entity.pdbx_description
1 polymer ?
#
loop_
_entity_poly.entity_id
_entity_poly.type
_entity_poly.pdbx_seq_one_letter_code
_entity_poly.pdbx_strand_id
1 'polypeptide(L)'
;MSWSSPLPSSAPSPAPSPLPSPAPEPIGVPVFPPLRVRGSRHRLRRAVRRRRRAMAAGLAVAAAALAAVGARAPGRTDPGPADPGAVAATTAGAQQRNAAPPPAREAVDVVSAPVRIADAETVRLLRPGDRVDVIAAPDSPSGGAGAAHLVTSGARVTDVPRPRGPSSDEGALVVLSVPRATATTLAGAGATSRLVVTFAESH
;
A
#
# COMPACT_ATOMS: atom_id res chain seq x y z
N MET A 1 -38.32 -43.91 -65.43
CA MET A 1 -38.85 -42.53 -65.58
C MET A 1 -38.77 -41.90 -64.19
N SER A 2 -38.10 -40.81 -63.88
CA SER A 2 -37.21 -39.88 -64.56
C SER A 2 -36.37 -39.28 -63.42
N TRP A 3 -35.04 -39.31 -63.49
CA TRP A 3 -34.18 -38.70 -62.47
C TRP A 3 -34.04 -37.20 -62.82
N SER A 4 -34.45 -36.31 -61.92
CA SER A 4 -34.27 -34.87 -62.09
C SER A 4 -32.81 -34.49 -61.87
N SER A 5 -32.15 -33.99 -62.92
CA SER A 5 -30.81 -33.40 -62.83
C SER A 5 -30.88 -32.03 -62.15
N PRO A 6 -30.00 -31.74 -61.16
CA PRO A 6 -29.83 -30.37 -60.67
C PRO A 6 -28.97 -29.55 -61.66
N LEU A 7 -29.39 -28.30 -61.89
CA LEU A 7 -28.68 -27.31 -62.71
C LEU A 7 -27.30 -26.98 -62.11
N PRO A 8 -26.28 -26.66 -62.93
CA PRO A 8 -25.00 -26.19 -62.41
C PRO A 8 -25.15 -24.79 -61.80
N SER A 9 -24.78 -24.66 -60.53
CA SER A 9 -24.72 -23.40 -59.81
C SER A 9 -23.61 -22.52 -60.39
N SER A 10 -23.99 -21.35 -60.91
CA SER A 10 -23.05 -20.39 -61.49
C SER A 10 -22.20 -19.78 -60.37
N ALA A 11 -20.90 -20.09 -60.34
CA ALA A 11 -19.97 -19.48 -59.39
C ALA A 11 -19.73 -18.00 -59.75
N PRO A 12 -19.74 -17.07 -58.78
CA PRO A 12 -19.40 -15.67 -59.04
C PRO A 12 -17.89 -15.53 -59.28
N SER A 13 -17.53 -14.71 -60.28
CA SER A 13 -16.13 -14.38 -60.59
C SER A 13 -15.48 -13.58 -59.44
N PRO A 14 -14.20 -13.82 -59.10
CA PRO A 14 -13.50 -13.04 -58.09
C PRO A 14 -13.21 -11.62 -58.60
N ALA A 15 -13.61 -10.61 -57.82
CA ALA A 15 -13.25 -9.22 -58.09
C ALA A 15 -11.73 -8.99 -57.89
N PRO A 16 -11.10 -8.10 -58.68
CA PRO A 16 -9.68 -7.80 -58.53
C PRO A 16 -9.40 -7.13 -57.18
N SER A 17 -8.32 -7.55 -56.52
CA SER A 17 -7.90 -7.02 -55.22
C SER A 17 -7.49 -5.54 -55.34
N PRO A 18 -7.90 -4.66 -54.40
CA PRO A 18 -7.48 -3.27 -54.39
C PRO A 18 -5.99 -3.15 -54.12
N LEU A 19 -5.34 -2.21 -54.81
CA LEU A 19 -3.93 -1.87 -54.62
C LEU A 19 -3.65 -1.37 -53.18
N PRO A 20 -2.48 -1.65 -52.61
CA PRO A 20 -2.13 -1.18 -51.27
C PRO A 20 -1.96 0.35 -51.24
N SER A 21 -2.63 0.99 -50.29
CA SER A 21 -2.52 2.44 -50.05
C SER A 21 -1.14 2.79 -49.47
N PRO A 22 -0.50 3.90 -49.89
CA PRO A 22 0.79 4.31 -49.33
C PRO A 22 0.67 4.66 -47.85
N ALA A 23 1.62 4.18 -47.05
CA ALA A 23 1.66 4.44 -45.61
C ALA A 23 1.95 5.94 -45.35
N PRO A 24 1.28 6.56 -44.36
CA PRO A 24 1.55 7.94 -43.99
C PRO A 24 2.98 8.07 -43.43
N GLU A 25 3.65 9.17 -43.78
CA GLU A 25 5.02 9.42 -43.32
C GLU A 25 5.10 9.51 -41.79
N PRO A 26 6.19 9.01 -41.18
CA PRO A 26 6.32 9.02 -39.73
C PRO A 26 6.44 10.45 -39.21
N ILE A 27 5.38 10.92 -38.56
CA ILE A 27 5.38 12.20 -37.85
C ILE A 27 6.36 12.07 -36.68
N GLY A 28 7.44 12.85 -36.74
CA GLY A 28 8.49 12.85 -35.73
C GLY A 28 7.93 13.16 -34.34
N VAL A 29 8.22 12.29 -33.38
CA VAL A 29 7.83 12.48 -31.99
C VAL A 29 8.70 13.59 -31.38
N PRO A 30 8.10 14.62 -30.76
CA PRO A 30 8.89 15.67 -30.11
C PRO A 30 9.74 15.08 -28.98
N VAL A 31 10.98 15.56 -28.87
CA VAL A 31 11.91 15.08 -27.84
C VAL A 31 11.39 15.49 -26.46
N PHE A 32 11.07 14.51 -25.63
CA PHE A 32 10.63 14.71 -24.24
C PHE A 32 11.84 14.67 -23.29
N PRO A 33 12.32 15.81 -22.77
CA PRO A 33 13.38 15.79 -21.76
C PRO A 33 12.85 15.17 -20.45
N PRO A 34 13.65 14.33 -19.76
CA PRO A 34 13.20 13.63 -18.57
C PRO A 34 12.88 14.60 -17.43
N LEU A 35 11.64 14.55 -16.94
CA LEU A 35 11.17 15.33 -15.80
C LEU A 35 11.88 14.88 -14.52
N ARG A 36 12.86 15.67 -14.05
CA ARG A 36 13.51 15.41 -12.76
C ARG A 36 12.62 15.87 -11.61
N VAL A 37 11.80 14.97 -11.10
CA VAL A 37 11.03 15.20 -9.88
C VAL A 37 11.99 15.26 -8.69
N ARG A 38 12.12 16.44 -8.08
CA ARG A 38 13.01 16.69 -6.94
C ARG A 38 12.54 15.87 -5.73
N GLY A 39 13.33 14.88 -5.32
CA GLY A 39 13.03 13.92 -4.24
C GLY A 39 13.00 14.49 -2.81
N SER A 40 12.20 15.52 -2.54
CA SER A 40 12.06 16.19 -1.24
C SER A 40 11.68 15.23 -0.09
N ARG A 41 10.93 14.17 -0.40
CA ARG A 41 10.40 13.19 0.58
C ARG A 41 11.48 12.37 1.29
N HIS A 42 12.65 12.17 0.67
CA HIS A 42 13.76 11.40 1.28
C HIS A 42 14.47 12.18 2.38
N ARG A 43 14.57 13.51 2.26
CA ARG A 43 15.24 14.35 3.25
C ARG A 43 14.47 14.42 4.57
N LEU A 44 13.13 14.50 4.50
CA LEU A 44 12.27 14.52 5.68
C LEU A 44 12.34 13.21 6.48
N ARG A 45 12.30 12.05 5.79
CA ARG A 45 12.44 10.73 6.42
C ARG A 45 13.78 10.57 7.16
N ARG A 46 14.86 11.13 6.62
CA ARG A 46 16.20 11.07 7.23
C ARG A 46 16.29 11.92 8.50
N ALA A 47 15.61 13.08 8.54
CA ALA A 47 15.58 13.95 9.72
C ALA A 47 14.82 13.32 10.89
N VAL A 48 13.64 12.73 10.62
CA VAL A 48 12.83 12.06 11.66
C VAL A 48 13.57 10.88 12.28
N ARG A 49 14.26 10.06 11.46
CA ARG A 49 15.08 8.94 11.95
C ARG A 49 16.23 9.39 12.85
N ARG A 50 16.88 10.53 12.54
CA ARG A 50 17.94 11.09 13.39
C ARG A 50 17.42 11.57 14.75
N ARG A 51 16.27 12.25 14.79
CA ARG A 51 15.64 12.70 16.04
C ARG A 51 15.28 11.52 16.97
N ARG A 52 14.72 10.44 16.42
CA ARG A 52 14.40 9.22 17.19
C ARG A 52 15.64 8.55 17.78
N ARG A 53 16.75 8.50 17.03
CA ARG A 53 18.01 7.92 17.52
C ARG A 53 18.63 8.75 18.65
N ALA A 54 18.56 10.08 18.57
CA ALA A 54 19.05 10.96 19.63
C ALA A 54 18.24 10.81 20.94
N MET A 55 16.91 10.71 20.85
CA MET A 55 16.05 10.51 22.02
C MET A 55 16.31 9.16 22.72
N ALA A 56 16.48 8.08 21.94
CA ALA A 56 16.81 6.76 22.49
C ALA A 56 18.17 6.73 23.20
N ALA A 57 19.18 7.39 22.63
CA ALA A 57 20.49 7.51 23.27
C ALA A 57 20.41 8.31 24.59
N GLY A 58 19.63 9.40 24.62
CA GLY A 58 19.41 10.18 25.85
C GLY A 58 18.74 9.36 26.96
N LEU A 59 17.73 8.56 26.62
CA LEU A 59 17.07 7.66 27.57
C LEU A 59 18.00 6.57 28.11
N ALA A 60 18.84 5.97 27.26
CA ALA A 60 19.79 4.94 27.69
C ALA A 60 20.85 5.49 28.66
N VAL A 61 21.36 6.70 28.41
CA VAL A 61 22.29 7.37 29.33
C VAL A 61 21.62 7.72 30.66
N ALA A 62 20.37 8.18 30.65
CA ALA A 62 19.62 8.45 31.88
C ALA A 62 19.36 7.17 32.72
N ALA A 63 19.03 6.06 32.08
CA ALA A 63 18.84 4.78 32.76
C ALA A 63 20.14 4.24 33.37
N ALA A 64 21.26 4.35 32.65
CA ALA A 64 22.58 3.96 33.17
C ALA A 64 23.01 4.82 34.36
N ALA A 65 22.75 6.12 34.34
CA ALA A 65 23.02 7.01 35.47
C ALA A 65 22.18 6.66 36.71
N LEU A 66 20.89 6.35 36.54
CA LEU A 66 20.03 5.89 37.65
C LEU A 66 20.48 4.56 38.25
N ALA A 67 20.93 3.61 37.42
CA ALA A 67 21.47 2.33 37.88
C ALA A 67 22.80 2.51 38.66
N ALA A 68 23.66 3.43 38.22
CA ALA A 68 24.90 3.75 38.91
C ALA A 68 24.69 4.46 40.26
N VAL A 69 23.58 5.20 40.42
CA VAL A 69 23.19 5.84 41.69
C VAL A 69 22.53 4.84 42.64
N GLY A 70 21.74 3.89 42.13
CA GLY A 70 21.13 2.81 42.94
C GLY A 70 22.15 1.82 43.52
N ALA A 71 23.29 1.62 42.86
CA ALA A 71 24.38 0.79 43.34
C ALA A 71 25.22 1.43 44.48
N ARG A 72 24.90 2.67 44.89
CA ARG A 72 25.67 3.43 45.88
C ARG A 72 24.93 3.65 47.21
N ALA A 73 24.11 2.69 47.62
CA ALA A 73 23.65 2.60 49.01
C ALA A 73 24.72 1.89 49.85
N PRO A 74 25.29 2.51 50.90
CA PRO A 74 26.35 1.91 51.69
C PRO A 74 25.81 1.11 52.90
N GLY A 75 26.38 -0.07 53.13
CA GLY A 75 26.64 -0.57 54.49
C GLY A 75 25.84 -1.77 55.00
N ARG A 76 26.44 -2.97 54.94
CA ARG A 76 26.68 -3.89 56.10
C ARG A 76 27.65 -5.03 55.69
N THR A 77 28.94 -4.95 56.08
CA THR A 77 29.69 -5.86 57.01
C THR A 77 29.44 -7.37 56.79
N ASP A 78 30.37 -8.30 56.61
CA ASP A 78 31.83 -8.43 56.72
C ASP A 78 32.22 -9.76 55.99
N PRO A 79 33.50 -10.07 55.69
CA PRO A 79 33.89 -11.31 55.01
C PRO A 79 34.28 -12.42 56.01
N GLY A 80 33.81 -13.65 55.78
CA GLY A 80 34.22 -14.85 56.53
C GLY A 80 34.26 -16.08 55.61
N PRO A 81 35.34 -16.89 55.60
CA PRO A 81 35.52 -17.97 54.65
C PRO A 81 35.07 -19.33 55.21
N ALA A 82 34.34 -20.14 54.40
CA ALA A 82 34.38 -21.61 54.36
C ALA A 82 33.27 -22.18 53.44
N ASP A 83 33.68 -22.82 52.35
CA ASP A 83 32.95 -23.87 51.60
C ASP A 83 33.08 -25.23 52.35
N PRO A 84 32.48 -26.38 51.92
CA PRO A 84 31.43 -26.68 50.91
C PRO A 84 30.36 -27.72 51.38
N GLY A 85 29.30 -27.97 50.58
CA GLY A 85 28.51 -29.21 50.61
C GLY A 85 27.03 -29.04 50.24
N ALA A 86 26.65 -29.24 48.97
CA ALA A 86 26.03 -30.47 48.45
C ALA A 86 24.53 -30.60 48.83
N VAL A 87 23.54 -30.63 47.94
CA VAL A 87 23.46 -31.34 46.65
C VAL A 87 22.32 -30.82 45.76
N ALA A 88 22.60 -30.87 44.45
CA ALA A 88 21.74 -31.30 43.35
C ALA A 88 20.36 -30.62 43.12
N ALA A 89 20.24 -29.92 41.99
CA ALA A 89 19.51 -30.47 40.83
C ALA A 89 19.60 -29.54 39.61
N THR A 90 20.29 -30.03 38.60
CA THR A 90 19.81 -30.08 37.21
C THR A 90 19.60 -28.74 36.49
N THR A 91 20.60 -28.41 35.66
CA THR A 91 20.44 -27.87 34.28
C THR A 91 19.02 -27.38 33.91
N ALA A 92 18.80 -26.08 33.96
CA ALA A 92 17.62 -25.46 33.37
C ALA A 92 17.95 -24.05 32.81
N GLY A 93 18.36 -24.03 31.54
CA GLY A 93 18.25 -22.93 30.60
C GLY A 93 19.04 -21.65 30.95
N ALA A 94 20.16 -21.34 30.32
CA ALA A 94 20.33 -21.29 28.86
C ALA A 94 19.02 -21.02 28.07
N GLN A 95 18.05 -20.31 28.67
CA GLN A 95 17.00 -19.61 27.94
C GLN A 95 17.47 -18.18 27.69
N GLN A 96 18.62 -18.11 27.02
CA GLN A 96 18.73 -17.36 25.79
C GLN A 96 17.61 -17.88 24.87
N ARG A 97 16.37 -17.52 25.21
CA ARG A 97 15.28 -17.58 24.26
C ARG A 97 15.83 -16.79 23.11
N ASN A 98 16.08 -17.49 22.02
CA ASN A 98 15.86 -16.99 20.69
C ASN A 98 14.51 -16.26 20.72
N ALA A 99 14.50 -15.03 21.24
CA ALA A 99 13.56 -14.04 20.84
C ALA A 99 13.94 -13.87 19.38
N ALA A 100 13.30 -14.68 18.54
CA ALA A 100 13.33 -14.53 17.11
C ALA A 100 13.27 -13.01 16.87
N PRO A 101 14.21 -12.44 16.09
CA PRO A 101 14.16 -11.02 15.79
C PRO A 101 12.70 -10.70 15.46
N PRO A 102 12.06 -9.69 16.09
CA PRO A 102 10.67 -9.38 15.80
C PRO A 102 10.54 -9.36 14.29
N PRO A 103 9.59 -10.12 13.70
CA PRO A 103 9.60 -10.46 12.27
C PRO A 103 9.88 -9.16 11.55
N ALA A 104 11.07 -9.10 10.93
CA ALA A 104 11.64 -7.87 10.44
C ALA A 104 10.58 -7.27 9.54
N ARG A 105 9.84 -6.25 10.04
CA ARG A 105 8.57 -5.77 9.45
C ARG A 105 8.77 -5.80 7.96
N GLU A 106 8.20 -6.82 7.33
CA GLU A 106 8.53 -7.14 5.95
C GLU A 106 8.28 -5.84 5.22
N ALA A 107 9.31 -5.31 4.57
CA ALA A 107 9.25 -3.97 4.02
C ALA A 107 8.30 -4.05 2.82
N VAL A 108 7.00 -3.95 3.11
CA VAL A 108 5.95 -4.14 2.13
C VAL A 108 6.16 -3.08 1.07
N ASP A 109 6.34 -3.50 -0.17
CA ASP A 109 6.49 -2.60 -1.29
C ASP A 109 5.17 -1.83 -1.47
N VAL A 110 5.22 -0.53 -1.14
CA VAL A 110 4.07 0.37 -1.19
C VAL A 110 4.08 1.14 -2.50
N VAL A 111 2.93 1.15 -3.16
CA VAL A 111 2.71 1.86 -4.43
C VAL A 111 1.74 3.02 -4.23
N SER A 112 1.79 3.99 -5.13
CA SER A 112 0.77 5.06 -5.20
C SER A 112 -0.30 4.64 -6.20
N ALA A 113 -1.51 4.39 -5.71
CA ALA A 113 -2.65 3.94 -6.51
C ALA A 113 -3.68 5.08 -6.64
N PRO A 114 -3.97 5.58 -7.86
CA PRO A 114 -5.10 6.47 -8.08
C PRO A 114 -6.41 5.68 -8.00
N VAL A 115 -7.37 6.18 -7.23
CA VAL A 115 -8.66 5.54 -6.96
C VAL A 115 -9.77 6.58 -7.17
N ARG A 116 -10.82 6.20 -7.90
CA ARG A 116 -12.05 7.01 -8.05
C ARG A 116 -13.00 6.67 -6.90
N ILE A 117 -13.42 7.69 -6.18
CA ILE A 117 -14.35 7.61 -5.05
C ILE A 117 -15.65 8.27 -5.48
N ALA A 118 -16.77 7.58 -5.33
CA ALA A 118 -18.07 8.04 -5.79
C ALA A 118 -18.52 9.34 -5.10
N ASP A 119 -18.18 9.51 -3.82
CA ASP A 119 -18.50 10.71 -3.06
C ASP A 119 -17.42 11.79 -3.19
N ALA A 120 -17.67 12.75 -4.09
CA ALA A 120 -16.77 13.87 -4.32
C ALA A 120 -16.70 14.87 -3.15
N GLU A 121 -17.78 15.03 -2.37
CA GLU A 121 -17.80 15.98 -1.25
C GLU A 121 -16.94 15.47 -0.10
N THR A 122 -17.03 14.17 0.22
CA THR A 122 -16.12 13.55 1.21
C THR A 122 -14.66 13.69 0.78
N VAL A 123 -14.34 13.51 -0.50
CA VAL A 123 -12.96 13.68 -1.01
C VAL A 123 -12.44 15.10 -0.83
N ARG A 124 -13.30 16.13 -0.90
CA ARG A 124 -12.89 17.53 -0.69
C ARG A 124 -12.44 17.82 0.74
N LEU A 125 -12.85 16.99 1.71
CA LEU A 125 -12.43 17.10 3.11
C LEU A 125 -11.05 16.47 3.35
N LEU A 126 -10.64 15.53 2.49
CA LEU A 126 -9.39 14.80 2.64
C LEU A 126 -8.17 15.69 2.42
N ARG A 127 -7.14 15.46 3.23
CA ARG A 127 -5.82 16.07 3.11
C ARG A 127 -4.76 15.00 2.86
N PRO A 128 -3.70 15.33 2.09
CA PRO A 128 -2.53 14.47 2.01
C PRO A 128 -1.96 14.20 3.40
N GLY A 129 -1.92 12.93 3.79
CA GLY A 129 -1.51 12.49 5.12
C GLY A 129 -2.60 11.76 5.90
N ASP A 130 -3.86 11.97 5.53
CA ASP A 130 -5.02 11.33 6.17
C ASP A 130 -4.99 9.81 5.99
N ARG A 131 -5.65 9.12 6.90
CA ARG A 131 -5.87 7.68 6.83
C ARG A 131 -7.34 7.43 6.55
N VAL A 132 -7.58 6.57 5.57
CA VAL A 132 -8.93 6.24 5.13
C VAL A 132 -9.12 4.74 5.03
N ASP A 133 -10.33 4.33 5.30
CA ASP A 133 -10.84 3.00 5.00
C ASP A 133 -11.61 3.09 3.68
N VAL A 134 -11.38 2.14 2.77
CA VAL A 134 -12.05 2.10 1.46
C VAL A 134 -13.03 0.96 1.44
N ILE A 135 -14.29 1.29 1.15
CA ILE A 135 -15.41 0.36 1.12
C ILE A 135 -15.92 0.28 -0.32
N ALA A 136 -16.09 -0.94 -0.82
CA ALA A 136 -16.73 -1.20 -2.10
C ALA A 136 -18.21 -1.52 -1.87
N ALA A 137 -19.09 -0.78 -2.54
CA ALA A 137 -20.52 -1.03 -2.60
C ALA A 137 -20.92 -1.36 -4.05
N PRO A 138 -21.70 -2.43 -4.30
CA PRO A 138 -22.11 -2.76 -5.66
C PRO A 138 -23.00 -1.65 -6.24
N ASP A 139 -22.89 -1.46 -7.55
CA ASP A 139 -23.51 -0.35 -8.27
C ASP A 139 -25.00 -0.58 -8.62
N SER A 140 -25.68 -1.49 -7.90
CA SER A 140 -27.01 -1.96 -8.30
C SER A 140 -28.14 -1.35 -7.47
N PRO A 141 -29.03 -0.54 -8.07
CA PRO A 141 -30.26 -0.09 -7.43
C PRO A 141 -31.30 -1.22 -7.28
N SER A 142 -31.08 -2.37 -7.93
CA SER A 142 -32.06 -3.47 -8.05
C SER A 142 -31.76 -4.68 -7.14
N GLY A 143 -30.98 -4.51 -6.08
CA GLY A 143 -30.82 -5.56 -5.06
C GLY A 143 -30.05 -6.80 -5.53
N GLY A 144 -29.11 -6.64 -6.48
CA GLY A 144 -28.11 -7.68 -6.76
C GLY A 144 -27.25 -7.93 -5.52
N ALA A 145 -27.09 -9.20 -5.15
CA ALA A 145 -26.63 -9.72 -3.84
C ALA A 145 -25.17 -9.45 -3.43
N GLY A 146 -24.63 -8.27 -3.70
CA GLY A 146 -23.36 -7.82 -3.13
C GLY A 146 -23.60 -7.04 -1.84
N ALA A 147 -23.04 -7.48 -0.72
CA ALA A 147 -22.95 -6.61 0.46
C ALA A 147 -21.79 -5.61 0.28
N ALA A 148 -21.97 -4.39 0.80
CA ALA A 148 -20.85 -3.47 0.93
C ALA A 148 -19.78 -4.10 1.83
N HIS A 149 -18.52 -4.04 1.40
CA HIS A 149 -17.41 -4.65 2.13
C HIS A 149 -16.16 -3.78 2.12
N LEU A 150 -15.38 -3.90 3.19
CA LEU A 150 -14.13 -3.19 3.37
C LEU A 150 -13.04 -3.80 2.47
N VAL A 151 -12.45 -2.98 1.59
CA VAL A 151 -11.36 -3.38 0.68
C VAL A 151 -10.01 -3.17 1.34
N THR A 152 -9.84 -2.05 2.04
CA THR A 152 -8.60 -1.73 2.76
C THR A 152 -8.87 -0.83 3.94
N SER A 153 -8.14 -1.05 5.03
CA SER A 153 -8.16 -0.18 6.20
C SER A 153 -6.87 0.63 6.34
N GLY A 154 -7.01 1.87 6.82
CA GLY A 154 -5.92 2.76 7.18
C GLY A 154 -5.00 3.17 6.03
N ALA A 155 -5.50 3.11 4.78
CA ALA A 155 -4.77 3.52 3.59
C ALA A 155 -4.43 5.01 3.67
N ARG A 156 -3.19 5.38 3.34
CA ARG A 156 -2.74 6.76 3.50
C ARG A 156 -2.98 7.57 2.24
N VAL A 157 -3.68 8.68 2.36
CA VAL A 157 -3.85 9.65 1.28
C VAL A 157 -2.51 10.31 0.98
N THR A 158 -2.04 10.20 -0.26
CA THR A 158 -0.78 10.80 -0.71
C THR A 158 -0.98 12.06 -1.53
N ASP A 159 -2.09 12.13 -2.26
CA ASP A 159 -2.48 13.28 -3.06
C ASP A 159 -4.00 13.27 -3.30
N VAL A 160 -4.57 14.45 -3.49
CA VAL A 160 -5.98 14.64 -3.83
C VAL A 160 -6.03 15.54 -5.08
N PRO A 161 -6.00 14.95 -6.29
CA PRO A 161 -5.99 15.69 -7.53
C PRO A 161 -7.23 16.60 -7.66
N ARG A 162 -7.00 17.88 -7.98
CA ARG A 162 -8.10 18.79 -8.29
C ARG A 162 -8.68 18.46 -9.68
N PRO A 163 -10.01 18.37 -9.83
CA PRO A 163 -10.63 18.17 -11.14
C PRO A 163 -10.27 19.32 -12.09
N ARG A 164 -10.00 18.99 -13.36
CA ARG A 164 -9.58 19.95 -14.40
C ARG A 164 -10.73 20.29 -15.38
N GLY A 165 -11.93 20.54 -14.87
CA GLY A 165 -13.13 20.82 -15.67
C GLY A 165 -14.41 20.73 -14.83
N PRO A 166 -15.61 20.94 -15.43
CA PRO A 166 -16.87 20.75 -14.73
C PRO A 166 -16.94 19.28 -14.29
N SER A 167 -17.18 19.05 -13.01
CA SER A 167 -17.20 17.72 -12.41
C SER A 167 -18.30 16.88 -13.05
N SER A 168 -17.95 15.78 -13.73
CA SER A 168 -18.91 14.70 -13.90
C SER A 168 -19.31 14.21 -12.50
N ASP A 169 -20.60 13.97 -12.29
CA ASP A 169 -21.18 13.36 -11.06
C ASP A 169 -20.68 11.92 -10.78
N GLU A 170 -19.59 11.51 -11.41
CA GLU A 170 -18.98 10.18 -11.37
C GLU A 170 -17.96 10.01 -10.21
N GLY A 171 -17.84 11.04 -9.36
CA GLY A 171 -16.96 11.02 -8.20
C GLY A 171 -15.60 11.70 -8.39
N ALA A 172 -14.75 11.65 -7.36
CA ALA A 172 -13.46 12.33 -7.30
C ALA A 172 -12.28 11.37 -7.21
N LEU A 173 -11.11 11.81 -7.67
CA LEU A 173 -9.87 11.03 -7.62
C LEU A 173 -9.10 11.27 -6.31
N VAL A 174 -8.57 10.20 -5.74
CA VAL A 174 -7.65 10.20 -4.59
C VAL A 174 -6.47 9.29 -4.90
N VAL A 175 -5.25 9.68 -4.51
CA VAL A 175 -4.06 8.82 -4.67
C VAL A 175 -3.68 8.24 -3.30
N LEU A 176 -3.77 6.92 -3.17
CA LEU A 176 -3.51 6.20 -1.92
C LEU A 176 -2.14 5.52 -1.94
N SER A 177 -1.44 5.55 -0.81
CA SER A 177 -0.25 4.71 -0.57
C SER A 177 -0.71 3.38 0.02
N VAL A 178 -0.63 2.32 -0.78
CA VAL A 178 -1.11 0.99 -0.41
C VAL A 178 -0.10 -0.09 -0.81
N PRO A 179 -0.10 -1.28 -0.17
CA PRO A 179 0.64 -2.43 -0.66
C PRO A 179 0.27 -2.76 -2.11
N ARG A 180 1.22 -3.30 -2.88
CA ARG A 180 0.99 -3.66 -4.29
C ARG A 180 -0.19 -4.60 -4.49
N ALA A 181 -0.36 -5.61 -3.62
CA ALA A 181 -1.50 -6.52 -3.67
C ALA A 181 -2.84 -5.78 -3.48
N THR A 182 -2.91 -4.87 -2.52
CA THR A 182 -4.09 -4.05 -2.24
C THR A 182 -4.43 -3.12 -3.40
N ALA A 183 -3.43 -2.58 -4.10
CA ALA A 183 -3.67 -1.76 -5.30
C ALA A 183 -4.41 -2.55 -6.39
N THR A 184 -4.04 -3.83 -6.60
CA THR A 184 -4.74 -4.71 -7.54
C THR A 184 -6.18 -4.98 -7.09
N THR A 185 -6.40 -5.22 -5.79
CA THR A 185 -7.75 -5.40 -5.24
C THR A 185 -8.61 -4.15 -5.41
N LEU A 186 -8.05 -2.96 -5.14
CA LEU A 186 -8.75 -1.68 -5.34
C LEU A 186 -9.09 -1.44 -6.83
N ALA A 187 -8.19 -1.80 -7.74
CA ALA A 187 -8.44 -1.68 -9.18
C ALA A 187 -9.56 -2.61 -9.64
N GLY A 188 -9.59 -3.87 -9.14
CA GLY A 188 -10.67 -4.81 -9.42
C GLY A 188 -12.01 -4.34 -8.84
N ALA A 189 -12.01 -3.92 -7.57
CA ALA A 189 -13.21 -3.42 -6.92
C ALA A 189 -13.77 -2.17 -7.61
N GLY A 190 -12.91 -1.21 -7.98
CA GLY A 190 -13.33 -0.01 -8.70
C GLY A 190 -13.83 -0.26 -10.13
N ALA A 191 -13.57 -1.44 -10.72
CA ALA A 191 -14.09 -1.82 -12.02
C ALA A 191 -15.50 -2.42 -11.96
N THR A 192 -15.93 -2.92 -10.79
CA THR A 192 -17.21 -3.63 -10.61
C THR A 192 -18.15 -2.96 -9.60
N SER A 193 -17.63 -2.05 -8.79
CA SER A 193 -18.29 -1.49 -7.61
C SER A 193 -17.95 -0.02 -7.44
N ARG A 194 -18.86 0.74 -6.81
CA ARG A 194 -18.55 2.10 -6.36
C ARG A 194 -17.71 2.06 -5.10
N LEU A 195 -16.64 2.83 -5.09
CA LEU A 195 -15.77 2.97 -3.94
C LEU A 195 -16.18 4.20 -3.12
N VAL A 196 -16.28 4.02 -1.82
CA VAL A 196 -16.55 5.06 -0.83
C VAL A 196 -15.41 5.04 0.19
N VAL A 197 -15.16 6.17 0.83
CA VAL A 197 -14.12 6.29 1.87
C VAL A 197 -14.70 6.79 3.18
N THR A 198 -14.12 6.31 4.28
CA THR A 198 -14.38 6.82 5.63
C THR A 198 -13.05 7.15 6.30
N PHE A 199 -13.05 8.11 7.23
CA PHE A 199 -11.86 8.43 8.02
C PHE A 199 -11.55 7.27 8.97
N ALA A 200 -10.30 6.80 8.96
CA ALA A 200 -9.85 5.76 9.88
C ALA A 200 -9.42 6.42 11.20
N GLU A 201 -9.99 5.98 12.33
CA GLU A 201 -9.48 6.36 13.65
C GLU A 201 -8.10 5.72 13.87
N SER A 202 -7.18 6.52 14.42
CA SER A 202 -5.88 6.02 14.86
C SER A 202 -6.05 5.24 16.17
N HIS A 203 -6.11 3.92 16.07
CA HIS A 203 -6.20 2.99 17.19
C HIS A 203 -4.86 2.80 17.93
#